data_AF-A0A7S0ZE92-F1
#
_entry.id   AF-A0A7S0ZE92-F1
#
_cell.length_a   1.000
_cell.length_b   1.000
_cell.length_c   1.000
_cell.angle_alpha   90.00
_cell.angle_beta   90.00
_cell.angle_gamma   90.00
#
_symmetry.space_group_name_H-M   'P 1'
#
loop_
_entity.id
_entity.type
_entity.pdbx_description
1 polymer ?
#
loop_
_entity_poly.entity_id
_entity_poly.type
_entity_poly.pdbx_seq_one_letter_code
_entity_poly.pdbx_strand_id
1 'polypeptide(L)'
;NGFRVLSDAYVTSDSGTGIVHQAPAFGEDDFRVCLAFGVVEKTDMPCPVDANGRFTEEVSQFAGLHVKEADKSIIADIKARGRLVRNEKLHHSYPFCWRSETPLIYRAVPAWFVKVE
;
A
#
# COMPACT_ATOMS: atom_id res chain seq x y z
N ASN A 1 -6.41 9.57 -16.43
CA ASN A 1 -7.65 9.19 -15.70
C ASN A 1 -7.39 8.01 -14.76
N GLY A 2 -6.76 8.23 -13.61
CA GLY A 2 -6.36 7.14 -12.70
C GLY A 2 -7.40 6.73 -11.65
N PHE A 3 -8.18 7.69 -11.12
CA PHE A 3 -9.13 7.43 -10.03
C PHE A 3 -10.49 6.99 -10.56
N ARG A 4 -10.76 5.69 -10.52
CA ARG A 4 -12.02 5.07 -10.93
C ARG A 4 -12.23 3.73 -10.23
N VAL A 5 -13.46 3.23 -10.26
CA VAL A 5 -13.81 1.89 -9.76
C VAL A 5 -13.45 0.86 -10.82
N LEU A 6 -12.78 -0.21 -10.40
CA LEU A 6 -12.39 -1.36 -11.22
C LEU A 6 -13.10 -2.61 -10.69
N SER A 7 -13.22 -3.63 -11.54
CA SER A 7 -13.82 -4.91 -11.18
C SER A 7 -12.82 -6.02 -11.46
N ASP A 8 -12.53 -6.83 -10.45
CA ASP A 8 -11.65 -8.01 -10.55
C ASP A 8 -12.17 -9.11 -9.61
N ALA A 9 -11.81 -10.35 -9.88
CA ALA A 9 -12.35 -11.52 -9.19
C ALA A 9 -11.63 -11.85 -7.86
N TYR A 10 -10.50 -11.21 -7.56
CA TYR A 10 -9.78 -11.45 -6.29
C TYR A 10 -10.50 -10.93 -5.05
N VAL A 11 -11.46 -10.01 -5.22
CA VAL A 11 -12.22 -9.43 -4.11
C VAL A 11 -13.30 -10.40 -3.64
N THR A 12 -13.21 -10.80 -2.38
CA THR A 12 -14.14 -11.72 -1.71
C THR A 12 -15.09 -10.98 -0.77
N SER A 13 -16.14 -11.66 -0.32
CA SER A 13 -17.16 -11.11 0.60
C SER A 13 -16.92 -11.45 2.08
N ASP A 14 -15.78 -12.05 2.40
CA ASP A 14 -15.43 -12.55 3.74
C ASP A 14 -14.68 -11.51 4.61
N SER A 15 -14.16 -10.44 4.01
CA SER A 15 -13.37 -9.42 4.70
C SER A 15 -13.61 -8.00 4.17
N GLY A 16 -13.50 -7.02 5.07
CA GLY A 16 -13.62 -5.61 4.73
C GLY A 16 -15.04 -5.20 4.32
N THR A 17 -15.15 -4.44 3.23
CA THR A 17 -16.41 -3.85 2.73
C THR A 17 -16.79 -4.33 1.33
N GLY A 18 -16.02 -5.25 0.74
CA GLY A 18 -16.14 -5.62 -0.67
C GLY A 18 -15.59 -4.57 -1.65
N ILE A 19 -14.98 -3.49 -1.15
CA ILE A 19 -14.27 -2.48 -1.96
C ILE A 19 -12.84 -2.37 -1.41
N VAL A 20 -11.85 -2.63 -2.26
CA VAL A 20 -10.44 -2.68 -1.87
C VAL A 20 -9.71 -1.46 -2.43
N HIS A 21 -8.96 -0.76 -1.57
CA HIS A 21 -8.07 0.32 -1.99
C HIS A 21 -6.89 -0.26 -2.78
N GLN A 22 -6.40 0.46 -3.78
CA GLN A 22 -5.35 -0.01 -4.68
C GLN A 22 -4.11 0.87 -4.60
N ALA A 23 -2.98 0.27 -4.23
CA ALA A 23 -1.67 0.89 -4.14
C ALA A 23 -0.64 0.00 -4.89
N PRO A 24 -0.46 0.21 -6.21
CA PRO A 24 0.24 -0.74 -7.09
C PRO A 24 1.72 -0.96 -6.76
N ALA A 25 2.37 -0.05 -6.03
CA ALA A 25 3.75 -0.23 -5.59
C ALA A 25 3.88 -1.11 -4.32
N PHE A 26 2.78 -1.49 -3.68
CA PHE A 26 2.77 -2.13 -2.35
C PHE A 26 2.00 -3.46 -2.30
N GLY A 27 1.43 -3.91 -3.43
CA GLY A 27 0.69 -5.17 -3.52
C GLY A 27 0.75 -5.77 -4.93
N GLU A 28 0.83 -7.10 -5.01
CA GLU A 28 0.91 -7.82 -6.29
C GLU A 28 -0.41 -7.76 -7.08
N ASP A 29 -1.53 -8.04 -6.42
CA ASP A 29 -2.85 -7.91 -7.04
C ASP A 29 -3.16 -6.47 -7.42
N ASP A 30 -2.80 -5.50 -6.58
CA ASP A 30 -2.95 -4.07 -6.86
C ASP A 30 -2.19 -3.70 -8.14
N PHE A 31 -0.95 -4.16 -8.28
CA PHE A 31 -0.15 -3.95 -9.49
C PHE A 31 -0.80 -4.61 -10.71
N ARG A 32 -1.19 -5.87 -10.61
CA ARG A 32 -1.83 -6.65 -11.69
C ARG A 32 -3.10 -5.97 -12.20
N VAL A 33 -3.98 -5.56 -11.29
CA VAL A 33 -5.26 -4.91 -11.62
C VAL A 33 -5.02 -3.52 -12.20
N CYS A 34 -4.20 -2.68 -11.56
CA CYS A 34 -3.90 -1.35 -12.08
C CYS A 34 -3.24 -1.41 -13.47
N LEU A 35 -2.39 -2.40 -13.74
CA LEU A 35 -1.78 -2.58 -15.05
C LEU A 35 -2.79 -3.08 -16.10
N ALA A 36 -3.62 -4.08 -15.77
CA ALA A 36 -4.62 -4.63 -16.68
C ALA A 36 -5.65 -3.58 -17.12
N PHE A 37 -6.02 -2.68 -16.21
CA PHE A 37 -6.93 -1.58 -16.50
C PHE A 37 -6.22 -0.30 -16.96
N GLY A 38 -4.90 -0.31 -17.20
CA GLY A 38 -4.17 0.87 -17.69
C GLY A 38 -4.25 2.09 -16.77
N VAL A 39 -4.32 1.86 -15.46
CA VAL A 39 -4.23 2.89 -14.42
C VAL A 39 -2.78 3.30 -14.20
N VAL A 40 -1.86 2.34 -14.30
CA VAL A 40 -0.41 2.56 -14.22
C VAL A 40 0.30 1.83 -15.35
N GLU A 41 1.50 2.27 -15.67
CA GLU A 41 2.42 1.56 -16.56
C GLU A 41 3.42 0.76 -15.74
N LYS A 42 4.08 -0.23 -16.36
CA LYS A 42 5.07 -1.06 -15.65
C LYS A 42 6.24 -0.26 -15.07
N THR A 43 6.55 0.87 -15.69
CA THR A 43 7.68 1.74 -15.34
C THR A 43 7.30 2.93 -14.48
N ASP A 44 6.01 3.20 -14.32
CA ASP A 44 5.51 4.40 -13.66
C ASP A 44 4.42 4.05 -12.66
N MET A 45 4.84 3.86 -11.41
CA MET A 45 3.96 3.63 -10.26
C MET A 45 4.38 4.51 -9.08
N PRO A 46 3.44 5.20 -8.42
CA PRO A 46 3.76 6.00 -7.25
C PRO A 46 4.29 5.14 -6.10
N CYS A 47 5.52 5.42 -5.66
CA CYS A 47 6.14 4.76 -4.51
C CYS A 47 6.76 5.82 -3.58
N PRO A 48 5.95 6.54 -2.80
CA PRO A 48 6.42 7.65 -1.95
C PRO A 48 7.08 7.17 -0.65
N VAL A 49 7.80 6.05 -0.70
CA VAL A 49 8.49 5.44 0.44
C VAL A 49 9.90 5.03 0.00
N ASP A 50 10.90 5.49 0.76
CA ASP A 50 12.30 5.24 0.50
C ASP A 50 12.74 3.82 0.93
N ALA A 51 14.04 3.52 0.75
CA ALA A 51 14.61 2.23 1.14
C ALA A 51 14.63 1.98 2.66
N ASN A 52 14.49 3.02 3.48
CA ASN A 52 14.44 2.93 4.95
C ASN A 52 13.00 2.87 5.48
N GLY A 53 12.00 2.76 4.61
CA GLY A 53 10.60 2.76 5.01
C GLY A 53 10.12 4.13 5.50
N ARG A 54 10.71 5.23 5.01
CA ARG A 54 10.31 6.61 5.32
C ARG A 54 9.62 7.26 4.13
N PHE A 55 8.65 8.12 4.40
CA PHE A 55 7.97 8.86 3.33
C PHE A 55 8.91 9.84 2.62
N THR A 56 8.77 9.94 1.30
CA THR A 56 9.50 10.89 0.45
C THR A 56 8.83 12.28 0.46
N GLU A 57 9.49 13.28 -0.14
CA GLU A 57 8.98 14.65 -0.29
C GLU A 57 7.68 14.75 -1.11
N GLU A 58 7.36 13.73 -1.91
CA GLU A 58 6.08 13.64 -2.64
C GLU A 58 4.88 13.66 -1.69
N VAL A 59 5.09 13.22 -0.45
CA VAL A 59 4.11 13.29 0.64
C VAL A 59 4.67 14.18 1.75
N SER A 60 4.85 15.46 1.44
CA SER A 60 5.46 16.48 2.30
C SER A 60 4.91 16.55 3.73
N GLN A 61 3.62 16.24 3.93
CA GLN A 61 2.97 16.22 5.24
C GLN A 61 3.56 15.17 6.21
N PHE A 62 4.14 14.10 5.66
CA PHE A 62 4.69 12.98 6.41
C PHE A 62 6.15 12.69 6.05
N ALA A 63 6.78 13.55 5.25
CA ALA A 63 8.14 13.37 4.75
C ALA A 63 9.13 13.11 5.90
N GLY A 64 9.99 12.11 5.71
CA GLY A 64 10.96 11.68 6.71
C GLY A 64 10.41 10.83 7.85
N LEU A 65 9.10 10.71 8.05
CA LEU A 65 8.52 9.80 9.05
C LEU A 65 8.56 8.36 8.55
N HIS A 66 8.85 7.42 9.46
CA HIS A 66 8.73 6.01 9.15
C HIS A 66 7.24 5.64 8.97
N VAL A 67 6.93 4.73 8.04
CA VAL A 67 5.54 4.39 7.66
C VAL A 67 4.63 4.09 8.85
N LYS A 68 5.11 3.34 9.85
CA LYS A 68 4.34 3.01 11.07
C LYS A 68 4.19 4.18 12.05
N GLU A 69 5.11 5.14 12.04
CA GLU A 69 5.01 6.34 12.87
C GLU A 69 3.96 7.30 12.28
N ALA A 70 3.87 7.36 10.96
CA ALA A 70 2.92 8.20 10.24
C ALA A 70 1.46 7.75 10.37
N ASP A 71 1.19 6.47 10.65
CA ASP A 71 -0.18 5.91 10.76
C ASP A 71 -1.10 6.78 11.64
N LYS A 72 -0.61 7.22 12.81
CA LYS A 72 -1.39 8.04 13.74
C LYS A 72 -1.74 9.42 13.14
N SER A 73 -0.78 10.04 12.45
CA SER A 73 -0.94 11.35 11.82
C SER A 73 -1.88 11.27 10.61
N ILE A 74 -1.76 10.21 9.81
CA ILE A 74 -2.65 9.95 8.67
C ILE A 74 -4.10 9.76 9.14
N ILE A 75 -4.31 8.95 10.18
CA ILE A 75 -5.66 8.76 10.76
C ILE A 75 -6.24 10.08 11.26
N ALA A 76 -5.43 10.92 11.91
CA ALA A 76 -5.87 12.24 12.40
C ALA A 76 -6.26 13.18 11.25
N ASP A 77 -5.49 13.21 10.15
CA ASP A 77 -5.80 14.02 8.96
C ASP A 77 -7.10 13.55 8.28
N ILE A 78 -7.26 12.25 8.04
CA ILE A 78 -8.50 11.69 7.43
C ILE A 78 -9.72 11.98 8.31
N LYS A 79 -9.57 11.91 9.65
CA LYS A 79 -10.61 12.28 10.61
C LYS A 79 -10.95 13.77 10.53
N ALA A 80 -9.94 14.65 10.50
CA ALA A 80 -10.13 16.10 10.38
C ALA A 80 -10.87 16.48 9.09
N ARG A 81 -10.68 15.71 8.00
CA ARG A 81 -11.39 15.88 6.72
C ARG A 81 -12.81 15.31 6.70
N GLY A 82 -13.28 14.68 7.79
CA GLY A 82 -14.61 14.07 7.86
C GLY A 82 -14.79 12.84 6.96
N ARG A 83 -13.69 12.19 6.54
CA ARG A 83 -13.69 11.04 5.63
C ARG A 83 -13.52 9.69 6.36
N LEU A 84 -13.29 9.72 7.67
CA LEU A 84 -13.10 8.53 8.50
C LEU A 84 -14.45 7.98 8.98
N VAL A 85 -14.82 6.79 8.51
CA VAL A 85 -16.09 6.14 8.90
C VAL A 85 -15.93 5.31 10.18
N ARG A 86 -14.86 4.52 10.29
CA ARG A 86 -14.59 3.63 11.43
C ARG A 86 -13.08 3.52 11.65
N ASN A 87 -12.65 3.45 12.91
CA ASN A 87 -11.26 3.24 13.30
C ASN A 87 -11.20 2.26 14.46
N GLU A 88 -10.64 1.08 14.22
CA GLU A 88 -10.51 0.00 15.20
C GLU A 88 -9.16 -0.71 15.04
N LYS A 89 -8.76 -1.44 16.09
CA LYS A 89 -7.57 -2.28 16.05
C LYS A 89 -7.97 -3.70 15.66
N LEU A 90 -7.26 -4.27 14.69
CA LEU A 90 -7.42 -5.66 14.28
C LEU A 90 -6.22 -6.48 14.77
N HIS A 91 -6.48 -7.62 15.40
CA HIS A 91 -5.44 -8.59 15.74
C HIS A 91 -5.33 -9.62 14.63
N HIS A 92 -4.19 -9.68 13.96
CA HIS A 92 -3.92 -10.60 12.86
C HIS A 92 -2.43 -10.92 12.77
N SER A 93 -2.09 -11.97 12.01
CA SER A 93 -0.71 -12.30 11.70
C SER A 93 -0.11 -11.24 10.77
N TYR A 94 1.10 -10.77 11.10
CA TYR A 94 1.85 -9.81 10.29
C TYR A 94 3.27 -10.37 10.05
N PRO A 95 3.84 -10.22 8.84
CA PRO A 95 5.16 -10.75 8.53
C PRO A 95 6.28 -9.91 9.19
N PHE A 96 7.25 -10.60 9.80
CA PHE A 96 8.43 -10.00 10.41
C PHE A 96 9.70 -10.54 9.76
N CYS A 97 10.75 -9.71 9.74
CA CYS A 97 12.07 -10.14 9.30
C CYS A 97 12.56 -11.30 10.18
N TRP A 98 12.90 -12.42 9.57
CA TRP A 98 13.35 -13.63 10.26
C TRP A 98 14.62 -13.45 11.10
N ARG A 99 15.39 -12.38 10.87
CA ARG A 99 16.64 -12.09 11.57
C ARG A 99 16.54 -10.94 12.56
N SER A 100 15.94 -9.81 12.15
CA SER A 100 15.89 -8.58 12.97
C SER A 100 14.58 -8.41 13.72
N GLU A 101 13.60 -9.29 13.49
CA GLU A 101 12.25 -9.19 14.08
C GLU A 101 11.55 -7.84 13.78
N THR A 102 11.99 -7.13 12.74
CA THR A 102 11.38 -5.88 12.30
C THR A 102 10.20 -6.16 11.37
N PRO A 103 9.08 -5.40 11.46
CA PRO A 103 7.93 -5.59 10.57
C PRO A 103 8.33 -5.44 9.10
N LEU A 104 7.88 -6.35 8.25
CA LEU A 104 8.09 -6.27 6.80
C LEU A 104 7.04 -5.37 6.14
N ILE A 105 7.44 -4.76 5.02
CA ILE A 105 6.56 -4.03 4.11
C ILE A 105 6.80 -4.54 2.70
N TYR A 106 5.73 -4.68 1.91
CA TYR A 106 5.84 -4.94 0.48
C TYR A 106 6.08 -3.62 -0.22
N ARG A 107 7.10 -3.56 -1.08
CA ARG A 107 7.45 -2.37 -1.86
C ARG A 107 8.06 -2.79 -3.19
N ALA A 108 7.67 -2.13 -4.27
CA ALA A 108 8.27 -2.31 -5.57
C ALA A 108 9.76 -1.89 -5.53
N VAL A 109 10.64 -2.85 -5.83
CA VAL A 109 12.08 -2.64 -5.89
C VAL A 109 12.65 -3.37 -7.11
N PRO A 110 13.66 -2.81 -7.79
CA PRO A 110 14.36 -3.53 -8.84
C PRO A 110 15.11 -4.72 -8.23
N ALA A 111 14.86 -5.92 -8.75
CA ALA A 111 15.52 -7.15 -8.33
C ALA A 111 15.77 -8.07 -9.53
N TRP A 112 16.74 -8.96 -9.37
CA TRP A 112 17.06 -9.99 -10.36
C TRP A 112 16.30 -11.27 -10.01
N PHE A 113 15.55 -11.80 -10.96
CA PHE A 113 14.78 -13.02 -10.79
C PHE A 113 15.32 -14.12 -11.70
N VAL A 114 15.42 -15.34 -11.15
CA VAL A 114 15.66 -16.55 -11.95
C VAL A 114 14.29 -17.12 -12.31
N LYS A 115 14.07 -17.39 -13.59
CA LYS A 115 12.85 -18.04 -14.06
C LYS A 115 12.85 -19.50 -13.58
N VAL A 116 11.96 -19.83 -12.65
CA VAL A 116 11.87 -21.16 -12.01
C VAL A 116 10.79 -22.06 -12.65
N GLU A 117 10.03 -21.52 -13.62
CA GLU A 117 9.01 -22.22 -14.43
C GLU A 117 9.21 -21.95 -15.92
#